data_AF-A0A384JTF8-F1
#
_entry.id   AF-A0A384JTF8-F1
#
_cell.length_a   1.000
_cell.length_b   1.000
_cell.length_c   1.000
_cell.angle_alpha   90.00
_cell.angle_beta   90.00
_cell.angle_gamma   90.00
#
_symmetry.space_group_name_H-M   'P 1'
#
loop_
_entity.id
_entity.type
_entity.pdbx_description
1 polymer ?
#
loop_
_entity_poly.entity_id
_entity_poly.type
_entity_poly.pdbx_seq_one_letter_code
_entity_poly.pdbx_strand_id
1 'polypeptide(L)'
;MSKMKQITNPTLSLQADTSTSKPTPKSAAEASKAMTASDILLPKNTKTTPTTSFSSPLLSPVLPEPEPVSNTQVNAPLEKLPSEVRRNLLSRLQLEDLSALVHASPVFHQQYLLDRRFLLCTCVEISLHSSSSSIIDACAVYRTGLIDFSDARTHDKVIHFLQFYQDRRSSTEYSIFSEGLIESEIVEIAAFHSTIIKPLARQYTDWALTNLADETKNTRSITPLSKTEEMRLQRALYRFQLCCNLFGKNADSSQWFFQGLNFKSVDILTMFLCLFEPWEIEEILCLYTFSKEMYTQIFKEIHWDLDANNPKFDDQGRPPTPTGAFDLDDDAYLMGTISLGLKILHRVLITRDHDQRVWAMQEHICLPLGEFLESEGTDVLDEWTQQDRRRKHPSYRDQKELRRDPLPFEGDKELCPPLAWTILWQGTYSNRYGGYLEDGIRHWGYIMWDAVRLGETGGKEILARLWEERKSDRWSDPRDSR
;
A
#
# COMPACT_ATOMS: atom_id res chain seq x y z
N MET A 1 17.88 64.23 -38.58
CA MET A 1 19.35 64.17 -38.66
C MET A 1 19.85 63.42 -37.43
N SER A 2 20.50 62.27 -37.67
CA SER A 2 21.51 61.51 -36.89
C SER A 2 21.43 61.44 -35.35
N LYS A 3 21.63 60.30 -34.68
CA LYS A 3 22.09 58.97 -35.10
C LYS A 3 21.78 57.94 -34.00
N MET A 4 21.30 56.78 -34.44
CA MET A 4 21.24 55.48 -33.77
C MET A 4 22.65 54.93 -33.48
N LYS A 5 22.81 54.14 -32.41
CA LYS A 5 23.80 53.06 -32.36
C LYS A 5 23.22 51.85 -31.60
N GLN A 6 22.90 50.81 -32.36
CA GLN A 6 22.77 49.42 -31.93
C GLN A 6 24.15 48.87 -31.56
N ILE A 7 24.22 47.96 -30.59
CA ILE A 7 25.34 47.04 -30.43
C ILE A 7 24.78 45.62 -30.32
N THR A 8 25.33 44.80 -31.20
CA THR A 8 25.04 43.40 -31.56
C THR A 8 25.77 42.40 -30.66
N ASN A 9 25.15 41.23 -30.46
CA ASN A 9 25.80 39.98 -30.02
C ASN A 9 26.86 39.51 -31.03
N PRO A 10 27.79 38.65 -30.60
CA PRO A 10 28.11 37.47 -31.41
C PRO A 10 28.18 36.16 -30.61
N THR A 11 27.97 35.07 -31.36
CA THR A 11 27.82 33.68 -30.94
C THR A 11 28.98 32.83 -31.49
N LEU A 12 29.48 31.89 -30.67
CA LEU A 12 30.17 30.61 -30.97
C LEU A 12 31.48 30.57 -31.80
N SER A 13 32.57 30.02 -31.23
CA SER A 13 32.86 28.57 -31.27
C SER A 13 34.24 28.17 -30.70
N LEU A 14 34.20 27.04 -30.00
CA LEU A 14 35.21 26.03 -29.61
C LEU A 14 36.67 26.16 -30.10
N GLN A 15 37.59 26.01 -29.15
CA GLN A 15 38.73 25.08 -29.30
C GLN A 15 39.19 24.53 -27.94
N ALA A 16 39.53 23.24 -27.96
CA ALA A 16 39.83 22.39 -26.82
C ALA A 16 41.22 22.66 -26.25
N ASP A 17 41.37 22.50 -24.93
CA ASP A 17 42.64 22.13 -24.32
C ASP A 17 42.45 21.04 -23.28
N THR A 18 43.29 20.03 -23.43
CA THR A 18 43.31 18.77 -22.71
C THR A 18 44.42 18.84 -21.66
N SER A 19 44.11 18.64 -20.38
CA SER A 19 45.07 18.09 -19.41
C SER A 19 44.37 17.62 -18.12
N THR A 20 44.20 16.31 -18.08
CA THR A 20 44.31 15.38 -16.94
C THR A 20 44.57 15.95 -15.53
N SER A 21 43.65 15.68 -14.59
CA SER A 21 43.90 14.74 -13.47
C SER A 21 42.60 14.45 -12.70
N LYS A 22 42.10 13.22 -12.81
CA LYS A 22 41.03 12.66 -11.97
C LYS A 22 41.67 12.08 -10.70
N PRO A 23 41.17 12.37 -9.49
CA PRO A 23 41.35 11.46 -8.37
C PRO A 23 40.31 10.33 -8.49
N THR A 24 40.79 9.11 -8.32
CA THR A 24 39.97 7.88 -8.31
C THR A 24 39.44 7.66 -6.89
N PRO A 25 38.13 7.47 -6.66
CA PRO A 25 37.67 6.75 -5.48
C PRO A 25 37.54 5.27 -5.85
N LYS A 26 38.49 4.46 -5.40
CA LYS A 26 38.25 3.03 -5.19
C LYS A 26 37.35 2.87 -3.98
N SER A 27 36.50 1.83 -4.02
CA SER A 27 35.65 1.31 -2.93
C SER A 27 34.30 1.97 -2.72
N ALA A 28 33.36 1.75 -3.65
CA ALA A 28 31.92 1.84 -3.39
C ALA A 28 31.09 0.79 -4.20
N ALA A 29 31.74 -0.27 -4.71
CA ALA A 29 31.13 -1.24 -5.61
C ALA A 29 30.77 -2.59 -4.96
N GLU A 30 30.94 -2.75 -3.64
CA GLU A 30 30.64 -4.03 -2.96
C GLU A 30 29.54 -3.94 -1.88
N ALA A 31 28.91 -2.78 -1.71
CA ALA A 31 27.82 -2.59 -0.74
C ALA A 31 26.56 -2.02 -1.40
N SER A 32 26.06 -2.69 -2.45
CA SER A 32 24.66 -2.55 -2.86
C SER A 32 24.25 -3.77 -3.67
N LYS A 33 23.93 -4.85 -2.94
CA LYS A 33 23.09 -5.93 -3.47
C LYS A 33 21.75 -5.79 -2.77
N ALA A 34 20.83 -5.06 -3.42
CA ALA A 34 19.42 -5.15 -3.10
C ALA A 34 18.98 -6.62 -3.21
N MET A 35 18.41 -7.14 -2.12
CA MET A 35 17.85 -8.49 -2.06
C MET A 35 16.61 -8.51 -2.96
N THR A 36 16.59 -9.37 -3.97
CA THR A 36 15.47 -9.41 -4.94
C THR A 36 14.31 -10.22 -4.39
N ALA A 37 13.07 -9.94 -4.82
CA ALA A 37 11.88 -10.71 -4.45
C ALA A 37 12.00 -12.22 -4.77
N SER A 38 12.87 -12.58 -5.72
CA SER A 38 13.24 -13.95 -6.08
C SER A 38 14.03 -14.68 -4.98
N ASP A 39 14.77 -13.96 -4.14
CA ASP A 39 15.61 -14.54 -3.08
C ASP A 39 14.80 -15.02 -1.85
N ILE A 40 13.52 -14.62 -1.74
CA ILE A 40 12.62 -15.04 -0.67
C ILE A 40 12.06 -16.46 -0.93
N LEU A 41 12.19 -16.99 -2.16
CA LEU A 41 11.59 -18.27 -2.58
C LEU A 41 12.59 -19.30 -3.14
N LEU A 42 13.91 -19.03 -3.15
CA LEU A 42 14.92 -19.98 -3.64
C LEU A 42 16.20 -19.97 -2.78
N PRO A 43 16.74 -21.13 -2.35
CA PRO A 43 17.98 -21.17 -1.59
C PRO A 43 19.22 -21.02 -2.48
N LYS A 44 20.23 -20.29 -1.97
CA LYS A 44 21.61 -20.30 -2.46
C LYS A 44 22.22 -21.69 -2.28
N ASN A 45 22.45 -22.41 -3.37
CA ASN A 45 23.18 -23.67 -3.37
C ASN A 45 24.63 -23.46 -2.90
N THR A 46 24.96 -23.92 -1.70
CA THR A 46 26.34 -24.16 -1.29
C THR A 46 26.74 -25.57 -1.70
N LYS A 47 27.75 -25.68 -2.56
CA LYS A 47 28.35 -26.96 -2.98
C LYS A 47 29.12 -27.57 -1.83
N THR A 48 28.65 -28.70 -1.30
CA THR A 48 29.47 -29.63 -0.50
C THR A 48 29.89 -30.81 -1.36
N THR A 49 31.19 -30.96 -1.52
CA THR A 49 31.88 -32.06 -2.22
C THR A 49 31.72 -33.38 -1.45
N PRO A 50 31.41 -34.53 -2.09
CA PRO A 50 31.38 -35.81 -1.39
C PRO A 50 32.76 -36.47 -1.41
N THR A 51 33.25 -36.84 -0.22
CA THR A 51 34.39 -37.77 -0.08
C THR A 51 33.85 -39.19 -0.07
N THR A 52 34.23 -39.96 -1.08
CA THR A 52 34.02 -41.39 -1.22
C THR A 52 34.89 -42.18 -0.24
N SER A 53 34.33 -43.20 0.41
CA SER A 53 35.10 -44.36 0.84
C SER A 53 34.27 -45.63 0.71
N PHE A 54 34.85 -46.60 0.02
CA PHE A 54 34.35 -47.94 -0.27
C PHE A 54 34.55 -48.86 0.95
N SER A 55 33.61 -49.78 1.17
CA SER A 55 33.88 -51.22 1.42
C SER A 55 32.57 -52.02 1.51
N SER A 56 32.48 -53.10 0.75
CA SER A 56 31.42 -54.12 0.79
C SER A 56 32.04 -55.48 1.23
N PRO A 57 31.32 -56.61 1.22
CA PRO A 57 30.55 -57.16 2.35
C PRO A 57 30.98 -58.60 2.72
N LEU A 58 30.45 -59.18 3.80
CA LEU A 58 30.45 -60.65 3.99
C LEU A 58 29.18 -61.13 4.71
N LEU A 59 28.55 -62.15 4.12
CA LEU A 59 27.30 -62.82 4.50
C LEU A 59 27.44 -63.78 5.69
N SER A 60 26.35 -64.00 6.43
CA SER A 60 25.73 -65.35 6.61
C SER A 60 24.36 -65.29 7.34
N PRO A 61 23.50 -66.33 7.21
CA PRO A 61 22.03 -66.23 7.24
C PRO A 61 21.38 -66.83 8.50
N VAL A 62 20.21 -66.32 8.91
CA VAL A 62 19.29 -67.00 9.85
C VAL A 62 17.83 -66.73 9.44
N LEU A 63 17.03 -67.80 9.35
CA LEU A 63 15.59 -67.86 9.00
C LEU A 63 14.67 -67.56 10.23
N PRO A 64 13.33 -67.46 10.09
CA PRO A 64 12.52 -66.37 10.66
C PRO A 64 11.69 -66.80 11.88
N GLU A 65 11.28 -65.82 12.69
CA GLU A 65 10.17 -65.97 13.64
C GLU A 65 9.50 -64.60 13.92
N PRO A 66 8.26 -64.62 14.43
CA PRO A 66 7.04 -64.26 13.73
C PRO A 66 6.69 -62.77 13.85
N GLU A 67 5.90 -62.28 12.90
CA GLU A 67 5.41 -60.91 12.91
C GLU A 67 4.69 -60.55 14.22
N PRO A 68 5.10 -59.48 14.92
CA PRO A 68 4.15 -58.74 15.72
C PRO A 68 3.33 -57.91 14.75
N VAL A 69 2.03 -58.20 14.68
CA VAL A 69 1.02 -57.36 14.05
C VAL A 69 1.06 -55.99 14.73
N SER A 70 1.93 -55.12 14.24
CA SER A 70 1.94 -53.72 14.64
C SER A 70 0.80 -53.06 13.87
N ASN A 71 -0.34 -52.91 14.53
CA ASN A 71 -1.31 -51.86 14.26
C ASN A 71 -0.68 -50.47 14.51
N THR A 72 0.46 -50.20 13.87
CA THR A 72 0.86 -48.84 13.56
C THR A 72 -0.12 -48.40 12.49
N GLN A 73 -1.14 -47.66 12.91
CA GLN A 73 -1.80 -46.71 12.05
C GLN A 73 -0.71 -45.71 11.62
N VAL A 74 0.08 -46.11 10.62
CA VAL A 74 1.09 -45.27 9.99
C VAL A 74 0.27 -44.23 9.26
N ASN A 75 0.01 -43.10 9.92
CA ASN A 75 -0.46 -41.91 9.22
C ASN A 75 0.49 -41.73 8.04
N ALA A 76 -0.01 -41.92 6.83
CA ALA A 76 0.81 -41.79 5.65
C ALA A 76 1.29 -40.32 5.62
N PRO A 77 2.61 -40.05 5.59
CA PRO A 77 3.10 -38.69 5.46
C PRO A 77 2.46 -38.02 4.24
N LEU A 78 2.11 -36.73 4.36
CA LEU A 78 1.43 -35.94 3.32
C LEU A 78 2.13 -36.05 1.95
N GLU A 79 3.44 -36.28 1.96
CA GLU A 79 4.31 -36.46 0.81
C GLU A 79 4.00 -37.76 0.01
N LYS A 80 3.39 -38.76 0.64
CA LYS A 80 2.97 -40.01 -0.01
C LYS A 80 1.61 -39.90 -0.69
N LEU A 81 0.91 -38.78 -0.55
CA LEU A 81 -0.35 -38.56 -1.26
C LEU A 81 -0.10 -38.48 -2.78
N PRO A 82 -1.06 -38.92 -3.61
CA PRO A 82 -1.00 -38.75 -5.07
C PRO A 82 -0.72 -37.29 -5.44
N SER A 83 -0.02 -37.06 -6.55
CA SER A 83 0.36 -35.72 -7.03
C SER A 83 -0.83 -34.78 -7.17
N GLU A 84 -1.98 -35.31 -7.60
CA GLU A 84 -3.25 -34.59 -7.78
C GLU A 84 -3.80 -34.11 -6.44
N VAL A 85 -3.72 -34.94 -5.40
CA VAL A 85 -4.15 -34.59 -4.04
C VAL A 85 -3.21 -33.56 -3.43
N ARG A 86 -1.89 -33.72 -3.61
CA ARG A 86 -0.90 -32.73 -3.17
C ARG A 86 -1.11 -31.39 -3.87
N ARG A 87 -1.37 -31.39 -5.17
CA ARG A 87 -1.69 -30.18 -5.95
C ARG A 87 -2.98 -29.52 -5.45
N ASN A 88 -4.04 -30.28 -5.21
CA ASN A 88 -5.31 -29.73 -4.70
C ASN A 88 -5.16 -29.15 -3.29
N LEU A 89 -4.32 -29.77 -2.45
CA LEU A 89 -4.00 -29.25 -1.13
C LEU A 89 -3.27 -27.91 -1.25
N LEU A 90 -2.21 -27.85 -2.07
CA LEU A 90 -1.46 -26.61 -2.30
C LEU A 90 -2.35 -25.47 -2.83
N SER A 91 -3.31 -25.78 -3.71
CA SER A 91 -4.21 -24.77 -4.29
C SER A 91 -5.29 -24.25 -3.33
N ARG A 92 -5.35 -24.73 -2.08
CA ARG A 92 -6.30 -24.27 -1.06
C ARG A 92 -5.64 -23.45 0.06
N LEU A 93 -4.34 -23.24 -0.03
CA LEU A 93 -3.57 -22.54 0.98
C LEU A 93 -3.57 -21.03 0.74
N GLN A 94 -3.39 -20.26 1.81
CA GLN A 94 -2.95 -18.87 1.70
C GLN A 94 -1.47 -18.82 1.35
N LEU A 95 -0.97 -17.64 0.96
CA LEU A 95 0.41 -17.47 0.53
C LEU A 95 1.44 -17.89 1.59
N GLU A 96 1.17 -17.64 2.88
CA GLU A 96 2.10 -17.97 3.97
C GLU A 96 2.16 -19.47 4.19
N ASP A 97 1.02 -20.14 4.18
CA ASP A 97 0.91 -21.59 4.35
C ASP A 97 1.52 -22.32 3.15
N LEU A 98 1.29 -21.80 1.94
CA LEU A 98 1.94 -22.29 0.73
C LEU A 98 3.46 -22.19 0.86
N SER A 99 3.96 -21.01 1.24
CA SER A 99 5.39 -20.77 1.43
C SER A 99 5.96 -21.72 2.49
N ALA A 100 5.33 -21.82 3.66
CA ALA A 100 5.77 -22.69 4.75
C ALA A 100 5.85 -24.15 4.31
N LEU A 101 4.82 -24.68 3.65
CA LEU A 101 4.78 -26.07 3.21
C LEU A 101 5.80 -26.38 2.10
N VAL A 102 5.95 -25.47 1.14
CA VAL A 102 6.94 -25.58 0.05
C VAL A 102 8.37 -25.58 0.58
N HIS A 103 8.66 -24.80 1.63
CA HIS A 103 9.99 -24.79 2.26
C HIS A 103 10.21 -25.99 3.18
N ALA A 104 9.16 -26.48 3.85
CA ALA A 104 9.27 -27.58 4.80
C ALA A 104 9.45 -28.96 4.14
N SER A 105 8.98 -29.15 2.90
CA SER A 105 9.04 -30.45 2.22
C SER A 105 9.57 -30.33 0.78
N PRO A 106 10.65 -31.04 0.42
CA PRO A 106 11.14 -31.14 -0.97
C PRO A 106 10.10 -31.70 -1.96
N VAL A 107 9.20 -32.58 -1.51
CA VAL A 107 8.17 -33.21 -2.34
C VAL A 107 7.11 -32.19 -2.75
N PHE A 108 6.62 -31.40 -1.80
CA PHE A 108 5.78 -30.24 -2.06
C PHE A 108 6.50 -29.13 -2.82
N HIS A 109 7.80 -28.91 -2.60
CA HIS A 109 8.59 -27.98 -3.41
C HIS A 109 8.61 -28.39 -4.89
N GLN A 110 8.91 -29.65 -5.19
CA GLN A 110 8.87 -30.16 -6.55
C GLN A 110 7.47 -30.06 -7.16
N GLN A 111 6.42 -30.40 -6.39
CA GLN A 111 5.04 -30.27 -6.85
C GLN A 111 4.66 -28.81 -7.14
N TYR A 112 5.14 -27.88 -6.33
CA TYR A 112 4.94 -26.45 -6.53
C TYR A 112 5.61 -25.97 -7.81
N LEU A 113 6.86 -26.35 -8.07
CA LEU A 113 7.58 -25.96 -9.29
C LEU A 113 6.91 -26.48 -10.57
N LEU A 114 6.26 -27.64 -10.54
CA LEU A 114 5.58 -28.21 -11.70
C LEU A 114 4.35 -27.42 -12.17
N ASP A 115 3.69 -26.68 -11.28
CA ASP A 115 2.49 -25.92 -11.60
C ASP A 115 2.43 -24.58 -10.86
N ARG A 116 3.59 -23.93 -10.80
CA ARG A 116 3.85 -22.76 -9.95
C ARG A 116 2.89 -21.62 -10.23
N ARG A 117 2.72 -21.28 -11.51
CA ARG A 117 1.78 -20.24 -11.96
C ARG A 117 0.37 -20.49 -11.44
N PHE A 118 -0.20 -21.67 -11.67
CA PHE A 118 -1.56 -21.98 -11.24
C PHE A 118 -1.70 -21.87 -9.72
N LEU A 119 -0.77 -22.50 -8.99
CA LEU A 119 -0.79 -22.50 -7.54
C LEU A 119 -0.66 -21.09 -6.96
N LEU A 120 0.25 -20.28 -7.50
CA LEU A 120 0.40 -18.88 -7.08
C LEU A 120 -0.86 -18.07 -7.36
N CYS A 121 -1.41 -18.14 -8.58
CA CYS A 121 -2.67 -17.45 -8.91
C CYS A 121 -3.77 -17.79 -7.90
N THR A 122 -4.02 -19.08 -7.67
CA THR A 122 -5.08 -19.51 -6.75
C THR A 122 -4.80 -19.07 -5.31
N CYS A 123 -3.56 -19.16 -4.84
CA CYS A 123 -3.22 -18.75 -3.47
C CYS A 123 -3.28 -17.23 -3.28
N VAL A 124 -2.93 -16.44 -4.31
CA VAL A 124 -3.15 -14.98 -4.31
C VAL A 124 -4.64 -14.67 -4.24
N GLU A 125 -5.47 -15.31 -5.07
CA GLU A 125 -6.93 -15.13 -5.04
C GLU A 125 -7.52 -15.48 -3.67
N ILE A 126 -7.07 -16.58 -3.04
CA ILE A 126 -7.52 -16.98 -1.69
C ILE A 126 -7.07 -15.96 -0.63
N SER A 127 -5.83 -15.48 -0.71
CA SER A 127 -5.28 -14.51 0.26
C SER A 127 -5.96 -13.14 0.17
N LEU A 128 -6.48 -12.80 -1.02
CA LEU A 128 -7.33 -11.63 -1.28
C LEU A 128 -8.82 -11.94 -1.10
N HIS A 129 -9.15 -12.98 -0.33
CA HIS A 129 -10.50 -13.41 0.01
C HIS A 129 -11.43 -13.76 -1.17
N SER A 130 -10.85 -13.95 -2.34
CA SER A 130 -11.53 -14.14 -3.63
C SER A 130 -12.47 -12.98 -3.99
N SER A 131 -12.17 -11.79 -3.45
CA SER A 131 -12.86 -10.54 -3.76
C SER A 131 -12.39 -10.03 -5.12
N SER A 132 -13.31 -9.95 -6.10
CA SER A 132 -13.01 -9.42 -7.44
C SER A 132 -12.37 -8.03 -7.37
N SER A 133 -12.87 -7.15 -6.49
CA SER A 133 -12.29 -5.82 -6.31
C SER A 133 -10.84 -5.89 -5.83
N SER A 134 -10.54 -6.72 -4.85
CA SER A 134 -9.21 -6.76 -4.25
C SER A 134 -8.15 -7.28 -5.23
N ILE A 135 -8.53 -8.22 -6.10
CA ILE A 135 -7.61 -8.74 -7.13
C ILE A 135 -7.38 -7.70 -8.23
N ILE A 136 -8.43 -6.99 -8.66
CA ILE A 136 -8.32 -5.86 -9.61
C ILE A 136 -7.38 -4.78 -9.04
N ASP A 137 -7.58 -4.40 -7.78
CA ASP A 137 -6.81 -3.36 -7.11
C ASP A 137 -5.33 -3.79 -6.99
N ALA A 138 -5.06 -5.06 -6.65
CA ALA A 138 -3.70 -5.61 -6.59
C ALA A 138 -2.98 -5.61 -7.96
N CYS A 139 -3.69 -6.00 -9.02
CA CYS A 139 -3.14 -5.97 -10.38
C CYS A 139 -2.89 -4.54 -10.87
N ALA A 140 -3.79 -3.61 -10.55
CA ALA A 140 -3.65 -2.19 -10.85
C ALA A 140 -2.43 -1.59 -10.15
N VAL A 141 -2.23 -1.90 -8.86
CA VAL A 141 -1.05 -1.47 -8.10
C VAL A 141 0.24 -2.01 -8.70
N TYR A 142 0.27 -3.29 -9.08
CA TYR A 142 1.43 -3.88 -9.74
C TYR A 142 1.78 -3.13 -11.04
N ARG A 143 0.82 -2.99 -11.96
CA ARG A 143 1.04 -2.36 -13.27
C ARG A 143 1.49 -0.90 -13.15
N THR A 144 0.89 -0.15 -12.23
CA THR A 144 1.21 1.28 -12.02
C THR A 144 2.48 1.49 -11.19
N GLY A 145 2.92 0.47 -10.43
CA GLY A 145 4.16 0.50 -9.66
C GLY A 145 5.42 0.23 -10.48
N LEU A 146 5.27 -0.23 -11.72
CA LEU A 146 6.40 -0.47 -12.62
C LEU A 146 7.14 0.84 -12.94
N ILE A 147 8.47 0.75 -13.00
CA ILE A 147 9.34 1.89 -13.37
C ILE A 147 8.94 2.42 -14.75
N ASP A 148 8.67 1.54 -15.72
CA ASP A 148 8.23 1.91 -17.06
C ASP A 148 6.93 2.72 -17.06
N PHE A 149 5.98 2.40 -16.17
CA PHE A 149 4.76 3.18 -16.02
C PHE A 149 5.08 4.56 -15.44
N SER A 150 5.87 4.60 -14.35
CA SER A 150 6.26 5.84 -13.67
C SER A 150 7.02 6.80 -14.58
N ASP A 151 8.04 6.30 -15.28
CA ASP A 151 8.91 7.09 -16.16
C ASP A 151 8.18 7.60 -17.41
N ALA A 152 7.15 6.87 -17.82
CA ALA A 152 6.35 7.24 -18.98
C ALA A 152 5.02 7.92 -18.60
N ARG A 153 4.80 8.21 -17.30
CA ARG A 153 3.55 8.73 -16.74
C ARG A 153 3.28 10.14 -17.24
N THR A 154 2.09 10.34 -17.79
CA THR A 154 1.56 11.64 -18.22
C THR A 154 0.11 11.77 -17.79
N HIS A 155 -0.44 12.98 -17.87
CA HIS A 155 -1.84 13.24 -17.60
C HIS A 155 -2.75 12.28 -18.39
N ASP A 156 -2.61 12.23 -19.73
CA ASP A 156 -3.40 11.38 -20.62
C ASP A 156 -3.27 9.88 -20.32
N LYS A 157 -2.07 9.41 -19.97
CA LYS A 157 -1.87 7.99 -19.63
C LYS A 157 -2.56 7.61 -18.33
N VAL A 158 -2.55 8.51 -17.33
CA VAL A 158 -3.30 8.30 -16.09
C VAL A 158 -4.80 8.30 -16.37
N ILE A 159 -5.33 9.22 -17.20
CA ILE A 159 -6.73 9.22 -17.62
C ILE A 159 -7.11 7.87 -18.25
N HIS A 160 -6.35 7.45 -19.27
CA HIS A 160 -6.61 6.23 -20.01
C HIS A 160 -6.54 4.99 -19.11
N PHE A 161 -5.57 4.96 -18.19
CA PHE A 161 -5.47 3.89 -17.20
C PHE A 161 -6.70 3.84 -16.28
N LEU A 162 -7.15 4.99 -15.77
CA LEU A 162 -8.31 5.07 -14.88
C LEU A 162 -9.61 4.63 -15.57
N GLN A 163 -9.78 4.95 -16.86
CA GLN A 163 -10.89 4.46 -17.67
C GLN A 163 -10.86 2.93 -17.79
N PHE A 164 -9.70 2.37 -18.17
CA PHE A 164 -9.52 0.91 -18.24
C PHE A 164 -9.80 0.23 -16.88
N TYR A 165 -9.29 0.81 -15.80
CA TYR A 165 -9.51 0.31 -14.44
C TYR A 165 -10.99 0.36 -14.04
N GLN A 166 -11.72 1.43 -14.37
CA GLN A 166 -13.15 1.54 -14.14
C GLN A 166 -13.95 0.48 -14.92
N ASP A 167 -13.60 0.23 -16.18
CA ASP A 167 -14.23 -0.81 -17.00
C ASP A 167 -14.01 -2.20 -16.39
N ARG A 168 -12.79 -2.48 -15.91
CA ARG A 168 -12.48 -3.74 -15.22
C ARG A 168 -13.28 -3.90 -13.92
N ARG A 169 -13.39 -2.85 -13.10
CA ARG A 169 -14.20 -2.86 -11.87
C ARG A 169 -15.68 -3.07 -12.10
N SER A 170 -16.18 -2.66 -13.26
CA SER A 170 -17.59 -2.82 -13.65
C SER A 170 -17.90 -4.24 -14.17
N SER A 171 -16.89 -5.10 -14.32
CA SER A 171 -17.04 -6.48 -14.80
C SER A 171 -17.50 -7.42 -13.68
N THR A 172 -18.47 -8.29 -13.97
CA THR A 172 -19.12 -9.17 -12.98
C THR A 172 -18.31 -10.42 -12.62
N GLU A 173 -17.39 -10.86 -13.46
CA GLU A 173 -16.55 -12.04 -13.21
C GLU A 173 -15.09 -11.67 -13.41
N TYR A 174 -14.31 -11.74 -12.33
CA TYR A 174 -12.90 -11.43 -12.36
C TYR A 174 -12.10 -12.58 -11.79
N SER A 175 -11.04 -12.94 -12.50
CA SER A 175 -10.02 -13.86 -12.02
C SER A 175 -8.65 -13.35 -12.44
N ILE A 176 -7.64 -13.57 -11.59
CA ILE A 176 -6.26 -13.21 -11.90
C ILE A 176 -5.75 -13.93 -13.16
N PHE A 177 -6.32 -15.11 -13.48
CA PHE A 177 -6.00 -15.83 -14.71
C PHE A 177 -6.39 -15.05 -15.98
N SER A 178 -7.37 -14.14 -15.88
CA SER A 178 -7.85 -13.32 -16.99
C SER A 178 -6.98 -12.07 -17.26
N GLU A 179 -6.03 -11.75 -16.39
CA GLU A 179 -5.22 -10.53 -16.49
C GLU A 179 -4.05 -10.62 -17.46
N GLY A 180 -3.79 -11.81 -18.02
CA GLY A 180 -2.66 -12.02 -18.92
C GLY A 180 -1.29 -11.82 -18.25
N LEU A 181 -1.22 -11.76 -16.92
CA LEU A 181 0.03 -11.67 -16.18
C LEU A 181 0.88 -12.93 -16.41
N ILE A 182 2.21 -12.81 -16.47
CA ILE A 182 3.16 -13.94 -16.48
C ILE A 182 3.55 -14.35 -15.05
N GLU A 183 4.23 -15.50 -14.91
CA GLU A 183 4.55 -16.05 -13.58
C GLU A 183 5.36 -15.09 -12.70
N SER A 184 6.38 -14.41 -13.24
CA SER A 184 7.21 -13.48 -12.48
C SER A 184 6.40 -12.32 -11.90
N GLU A 185 5.39 -11.85 -12.62
CA GLU A 185 4.52 -10.74 -12.17
C GLU A 185 3.62 -11.18 -11.02
N ILE A 186 3.11 -12.41 -11.07
CA ILE A 186 2.32 -12.98 -9.98
C ILE A 186 3.19 -13.18 -8.73
N VAL A 187 4.46 -13.56 -8.90
CA VAL A 187 5.43 -13.62 -7.81
C VAL A 187 5.63 -12.24 -7.16
N GLU A 188 5.73 -11.19 -7.96
CA GLU A 188 5.87 -9.81 -7.45
C GLU A 188 4.62 -9.33 -6.70
N ILE A 189 3.42 -9.64 -7.21
CA ILE A 189 2.16 -9.36 -6.49
C ILE A 189 2.11 -10.11 -5.16
N ALA A 190 2.43 -11.41 -5.16
CA ALA A 190 2.45 -12.23 -3.95
C ALA A 190 3.49 -11.73 -2.94
N ALA A 191 4.67 -11.31 -3.42
CA ALA A 191 5.71 -10.73 -2.58
C ALA A 191 5.26 -9.41 -1.97
N PHE A 192 4.67 -8.50 -2.75
CA PHE A 192 4.14 -7.24 -2.24
C PHE A 192 3.04 -7.46 -1.19
N HIS A 193 2.13 -8.41 -1.46
CA HIS A 193 1.08 -8.77 -0.50
C HIS A 193 1.67 -9.27 0.83
N SER A 194 2.61 -10.21 0.77
CA SER A 194 3.16 -10.88 1.95
C SER A 194 4.12 -9.99 2.75
N THR A 195 4.87 -9.12 2.07
CA THR A 195 5.95 -8.32 2.68
C THR A 195 5.56 -6.90 3.03
N ILE A 196 4.53 -6.34 2.39
CA ILE A 196 4.09 -4.95 2.61
C ILE A 196 2.65 -4.92 3.14
N ILE A 197 1.69 -5.48 2.38
CA ILE A 197 0.26 -5.36 2.72
C ILE A 197 -0.07 -6.01 4.06
N LYS A 198 0.28 -7.28 4.27
CA LYS A 198 -0.05 -7.98 5.53
C LYS A 198 0.64 -7.37 6.76
N PRO A 199 1.95 -7.06 6.73
CA PRO A 199 2.61 -6.42 7.88
C PRO A 199 2.00 -5.05 8.22
N LEU A 200 1.70 -4.22 7.22
CA LEU A 200 1.07 -2.92 7.47
C LEU A 200 -0.39 -3.05 7.93
N ALA A 201 -1.14 -4.02 7.40
CA ALA A 201 -2.49 -4.30 7.87
C ALA A 201 -2.50 -4.62 9.37
N ARG A 202 -1.52 -5.38 9.86
CA ARG A 202 -1.37 -5.68 11.29
C ARG A 202 -1.05 -4.41 12.10
N GLN A 203 -0.08 -3.63 11.65
CA GLN A 203 0.32 -2.38 12.33
C GLN A 203 -0.83 -1.36 12.39
N TYR A 204 -1.54 -1.16 11.27
CA TYR A 204 -2.73 -0.32 11.22
C TYR A 204 -3.80 -0.83 12.19
N THR A 205 -4.07 -2.14 12.18
CA THR A 205 -5.06 -2.75 13.06
C THR A 205 -4.71 -2.49 14.52
N ASP A 206 -3.45 -2.68 14.88
CA ASP A 206 -2.97 -2.45 16.24
C ASP A 206 -3.14 -0.99 16.66
N TRP A 207 -2.76 -0.06 15.79
CA TRP A 207 -2.91 1.38 16.00
C TRP A 207 -4.38 1.78 16.15
N ALA A 208 -5.22 1.42 15.18
CA ALA A 208 -6.62 1.83 15.13
C ALA A 208 -7.45 1.22 16.28
N LEU A 209 -7.21 -0.03 16.66
CA LEU A 209 -7.90 -0.64 17.81
C LEU A 209 -7.40 -0.07 19.16
N THR A 210 -6.17 0.44 19.23
CA THR A 210 -5.67 1.15 20.41
C THR A 210 -6.38 2.49 20.54
N ASN A 211 -6.45 3.28 19.45
CA ASN A 211 -7.19 4.54 19.43
C ASN A 211 -8.68 4.33 19.75
N LEU A 212 -9.30 3.25 19.24
CA LEU A 212 -10.68 2.92 19.58
C LEU A 212 -10.86 2.66 21.08
N ALA A 213 -9.93 1.93 21.69
CA ALA A 213 -9.97 1.63 23.12
C ALA A 213 -9.84 2.92 23.96
N ASP A 214 -8.97 3.83 23.55
CA ASP A 214 -8.74 5.11 24.21
C ASP A 214 -9.99 6.01 24.13
N GLU A 215 -10.60 6.12 22.95
CA GLU A 215 -11.83 6.90 22.73
C GLU A 215 -13.03 6.35 23.52
N THR A 216 -13.16 5.02 23.57
CA THR A 216 -14.26 4.36 24.27
C THR A 216 -14.01 4.20 25.76
N LYS A 217 -12.78 4.44 26.22
CA LYS A 217 -12.29 4.11 27.58
C LYS A 217 -12.54 2.64 27.94
N ASN A 218 -12.54 1.76 26.95
CA ASN A 218 -12.74 0.32 27.09
C ASN A 218 -11.43 -0.44 26.92
N THR A 219 -11.46 -1.75 27.19
CA THR A 219 -10.33 -2.62 26.86
C THR A 219 -10.22 -2.81 25.36
N ARG A 220 -9.00 -2.74 24.85
CA ARG A 220 -8.69 -3.03 23.45
C ARG A 220 -9.20 -4.42 23.04
N SER A 221 -9.88 -4.48 21.91
CA SER A 221 -10.34 -5.75 21.33
C SER A 221 -9.13 -6.61 20.93
N ILE A 222 -9.11 -7.85 21.43
CA ILE A 222 -8.10 -8.87 21.08
C ILE A 222 -8.64 -9.88 20.06
N THR A 223 -9.90 -9.74 19.66
CA THR A 223 -10.54 -10.64 18.69
C THR A 223 -9.85 -10.46 17.33
N PRO A 224 -9.41 -11.55 16.67
CA PRO A 224 -8.86 -11.50 15.32
C PRO A 224 -9.81 -10.78 14.35
N LEU A 225 -9.25 -10.21 13.27
CA LEU A 225 -10.07 -9.59 12.24
C LEU A 225 -11.02 -10.61 11.62
N SER A 226 -12.27 -10.21 11.38
CA SER A 226 -13.17 -11.02 10.55
C SER A 226 -12.75 -10.95 9.08
N LYS A 227 -13.26 -11.89 8.27
CA LYS A 227 -12.96 -11.92 6.83
C LYS A 227 -13.32 -10.60 6.13
N THR A 228 -14.42 -9.97 6.54
CA THR A 228 -14.87 -8.70 5.94
C THR A 228 -13.97 -7.54 6.36
N GLU A 229 -13.52 -7.49 7.61
CA GLU A 229 -12.59 -6.47 8.09
C GLU A 229 -11.23 -6.58 7.39
N GLU A 230 -10.68 -7.80 7.30
CA GLU A 230 -9.42 -8.06 6.61
C GLU A 230 -9.50 -7.64 5.13
N MET A 231 -10.59 -8.01 4.44
CA MET A 231 -10.84 -7.60 3.07
C MET A 231 -10.94 -6.08 2.90
N ARG A 232 -11.71 -5.37 3.74
CA ARG A 232 -11.82 -3.89 3.67
C ARG A 232 -10.45 -3.24 3.84
N LEU A 233 -9.67 -3.70 4.81
CA LEU A 233 -8.34 -3.16 5.09
C LEU A 233 -7.36 -3.43 3.95
N GLN A 234 -7.29 -4.66 3.43
CA GLN A 234 -6.43 -4.99 2.30
C GLN A 234 -6.79 -4.15 1.06
N ARG A 235 -8.09 -4.05 0.76
CA ARG A 235 -8.63 -3.23 -0.32
C ARG A 235 -8.24 -1.76 -0.19
N ALA A 236 -8.36 -1.20 1.01
CA ALA A 236 -7.98 0.18 1.31
C ALA A 236 -6.47 0.41 1.11
N LEU A 237 -5.62 -0.52 1.57
CA LEU A 237 -4.17 -0.46 1.37
C LEU A 237 -3.80 -0.47 -0.11
N TYR A 238 -4.38 -1.35 -0.92
CA TYR A 238 -4.13 -1.37 -2.36
C TYR A 238 -4.60 -0.09 -3.05
N ARG A 239 -5.79 0.42 -2.72
CA ARG A 239 -6.29 1.66 -3.34
C ARG A 239 -5.51 2.89 -2.92
N PHE A 240 -5.03 2.94 -1.67
CA PHE A 240 -4.11 3.97 -1.22
C PHE A 240 -2.79 3.91 -2.00
N GLN A 241 -2.19 2.73 -2.14
CA GLN A 241 -0.99 2.56 -2.96
C GLN A 241 -1.22 2.94 -4.43
N LEU A 242 -2.40 2.63 -4.98
CA LEU A 242 -2.76 3.01 -6.35
C LEU A 242 -2.80 4.54 -6.48
N CYS A 243 -3.34 5.25 -5.48
CA CYS A 243 -3.31 6.71 -5.44
C CYS A 243 -1.86 7.23 -5.46
N CYS A 244 -0.97 6.68 -4.62
CA CYS A 244 0.46 7.01 -4.62
C CYS A 244 1.12 6.75 -5.98
N ASN A 245 0.83 5.62 -6.64
CA ASN A 245 1.41 5.31 -7.94
C ASN A 245 0.94 6.25 -9.06
N LEU A 246 -0.29 6.77 -8.98
CA LEU A 246 -0.87 7.62 -10.02
C LEU A 246 -0.52 9.09 -9.84
N PHE A 247 -0.55 9.59 -8.61
CA PHE A 247 -0.43 11.02 -8.29
C PHE A 247 0.79 11.37 -7.44
N GLY A 248 1.37 10.39 -6.75
CA GLY A 248 2.56 10.56 -5.91
C GLY A 248 3.88 10.31 -6.64
N LYS A 249 4.97 10.37 -5.90
CA LYS A 249 6.33 10.13 -6.41
C LYS A 249 6.70 8.64 -6.34
N ASN A 250 7.31 8.10 -7.38
CA ASN A 250 7.90 6.76 -7.32
C ASN A 250 9.33 6.87 -6.80
N ALA A 251 9.62 6.19 -5.68
CA ALA A 251 10.95 6.21 -5.05
C ALA A 251 12.06 5.60 -5.93
N ASP A 252 11.70 4.66 -6.81
CA ASP A 252 12.65 3.95 -7.67
C ASP A 252 12.85 4.66 -9.03
N SER A 253 12.11 5.74 -9.33
CA SER A 253 12.23 6.47 -10.60
C SER A 253 13.47 7.37 -10.62
N SER A 254 14.23 7.28 -11.70
CA SER A 254 15.46 8.05 -11.92
C SER A 254 15.23 9.48 -12.43
N GLN A 255 13.98 9.83 -12.74
CA GLN A 255 13.64 11.13 -13.30
C GLN A 255 13.37 12.12 -12.16
N TRP A 256 14.41 12.87 -11.79
CA TRP A 256 14.35 13.94 -10.77
C TRP A 256 13.68 15.22 -11.29
N PHE A 257 13.52 15.35 -12.61
CA PHE A 257 12.95 16.50 -13.28
C PHE A 257 11.64 16.10 -13.97
N PHE A 258 10.52 16.28 -13.28
CA PHE A 258 9.22 16.18 -13.92
C PHE A 258 8.58 17.55 -14.05
N GLN A 259 8.18 17.88 -15.28
CA GLN A 259 7.03 18.76 -15.48
C GLN A 259 5.89 18.16 -14.66
N GLY A 260 5.41 18.88 -13.65
CA GLY A 260 4.33 18.40 -12.79
C GLY A 260 3.20 17.83 -13.65
N LEU A 261 2.62 16.70 -13.22
CA LEU A 261 1.48 16.09 -13.94
C LEU A 261 0.27 17.05 -14.03
N ASN A 262 0.34 18.17 -13.30
CA ASN A 262 -0.59 19.30 -13.31
C ASN A 262 -2.05 18.89 -13.04
N PHE A 263 -2.24 17.79 -12.30
CA PHE A 263 -3.54 17.45 -11.75
C PHE A 263 -3.91 18.47 -10.67
N LYS A 264 -5.10 19.04 -10.79
CA LYS A 264 -5.73 19.81 -9.72
C LYS A 264 -6.54 18.88 -8.82
N SER A 265 -6.92 19.39 -7.67
CA SER A 265 -7.60 18.66 -6.61
C SER A 265 -8.95 18.12 -7.08
N VAL A 266 -9.66 18.96 -7.85
CA VAL A 266 -10.92 18.61 -8.51
C VAL A 266 -10.72 17.49 -9.55
N ASP A 267 -9.58 17.47 -10.25
CA ASP A 267 -9.28 16.43 -11.23
C ASP A 267 -9.05 15.09 -10.53
N ILE A 268 -8.19 15.06 -9.49
CA ILE A 268 -7.93 13.86 -8.68
C ILE A 268 -9.24 13.32 -8.09
N LEU A 269 -10.07 14.21 -7.52
CA LEU A 269 -11.34 13.83 -6.96
C LEU A 269 -12.28 13.23 -8.01
N THR A 270 -12.46 13.92 -9.14
CA THR A 270 -13.42 13.53 -10.19
C THR A 270 -12.98 12.26 -10.91
N MET A 271 -11.69 12.11 -11.15
CA MET A 271 -11.16 11.02 -11.96
C MET A 271 -10.88 9.76 -11.17
N PHE A 272 -10.43 9.88 -9.92
CA PHE A 272 -10.01 8.75 -9.10
C PHE A 272 -10.99 8.48 -7.96
N LEU A 273 -11.22 9.44 -7.06
CA LEU A 273 -12.05 9.17 -5.88
C LEU A 273 -13.51 8.85 -6.26
N CYS A 274 -14.07 9.52 -7.26
CA CYS A 274 -15.42 9.23 -7.77
C CYS A 274 -15.58 7.84 -8.42
N LEU A 275 -14.51 7.05 -8.59
CA LEU A 275 -14.62 5.65 -9.00
C LEU A 275 -15.18 4.75 -7.89
N PHE A 276 -15.10 5.19 -6.63
CA PHE A 276 -15.46 4.40 -5.47
C PHE A 276 -16.75 4.90 -4.82
N GLU A 277 -17.39 4.05 -4.01
CA GLU A 277 -18.45 4.50 -3.12
C GLU A 277 -17.89 5.37 -1.98
N PRO A 278 -18.70 6.26 -1.39
CA PRO A 278 -18.23 7.20 -0.36
C PRO A 278 -17.54 6.56 0.86
N TRP A 279 -18.04 5.41 1.32
CA TRP A 279 -17.41 4.66 2.41
C TRP A 279 -16.08 4.02 1.99
N GLU A 280 -15.95 3.64 0.73
CA GLU A 280 -14.70 3.11 0.18
C GLU A 280 -13.63 4.22 0.02
N ILE A 281 -14.05 5.46 -0.18
CA ILE A 281 -13.14 6.62 -0.14
C ILE A 281 -12.64 6.79 1.30
N GLU A 282 -13.52 6.76 2.28
CA GLU A 282 -13.16 6.86 3.70
C GLU A 282 -12.27 5.70 4.18
N GLU A 283 -12.39 4.51 3.60
CA GLU A 283 -11.42 3.43 3.79
C GLU A 283 -10.01 3.90 3.41
N ILE A 284 -9.82 4.50 2.24
CA ILE A 284 -8.52 5.06 1.79
C ILE A 284 -8.05 6.15 2.75
N LEU A 285 -8.96 7.02 3.19
CA LEU A 285 -8.62 8.15 4.05
C LEU A 285 -8.15 7.70 5.44
N CYS A 286 -8.70 6.62 5.99
CA CYS A 286 -8.19 6.07 7.25
C CYS A 286 -6.72 5.62 7.12
N LEU A 287 -6.32 5.06 5.98
CA LEU A 287 -4.92 4.67 5.74
C LEU A 287 -4.03 5.88 5.49
N TYR A 288 -4.56 6.90 4.85
CA TYR A 288 -3.85 8.17 4.70
C TYR A 288 -3.61 8.83 6.07
N THR A 289 -4.63 8.92 6.95
CA THR A 289 -4.48 9.42 8.33
C THR A 289 -3.46 8.61 9.12
N PHE A 290 -3.50 7.28 9.03
CA PHE A 290 -2.48 6.42 9.63
C PHE A 290 -1.07 6.77 9.13
N SER A 291 -0.90 6.87 7.81
CA SER A 291 0.40 7.19 7.20
C SER A 291 0.90 8.57 7.66
N LYS A 292 0.01 9.56 7.71
CA LYS A 292 0.30 10.92 8.18
C LYS A 292 0.76 10.92 9.63
N GLU A 293 0.07 10.21 10.51
CA GLU A 293 0.45 10.10 11.93
C GLU A 293 1.82 9.44 12.09
N MET A 294 2.06 8.32 11.39
CA MET A 294 3.34 7.62 11.44
C MET A 294 4.51 8.50 10.98
N TYR A 295 4.38 9.18 9.84
CA TYR A 295 5.44 10.07 9.36
C TYR A 295 5.59 11.31 10.23
N THR A 296 4.51 11.87 10.78
CA THR A 296 4.57 13.00 11.72
C THR A 296 5.39 12.63 12.96
N GLN A 297 5.19 11.43 13.51
CA GLN A 297 5.98 10.93 14.63
C GLN A 297 7.45 10.77 14.24
N ILE A 298 7.73 10.16 13.09
CA ILE A 298 9.10 9.99 12.59
C ILE A 298 9.79 11.34 12.35
N PHE A 299 9.10 12.32 11.74
CA PHE A 299 9.63 13.66 11.48
C PHE A 299 10.01 14.35 12.78
N LYS A 300 9.15 14.26 13.82
CA LYS A 300 9.46 14.78 15.16
C LYS A 300 10.68 14.11 15.78
N GLU A 301 10.83 12.80 15.62
CA GLU A 301 11.97 12.05 16.15
C GLU A 301 13.31 12.43 15.50
N ILE A 302 13.33 12.64 14.17
CA ILE A 302 14.54 12.95 13.40
C ILE A 302 14.75 14.44 13.18
N HIS A 303 13.87 15.30 13.71
CA HIS A 303 13.86 16.73 13.42
C HIS A 303 15.22 17.38 13.61
N TRP A 304 15.81 17.19 14.79
CA TRP A 304 17.12 17.78 15.10
C TRP A 304 18.23 17.24 14.19
N ASP A 305 18.16 15.98 13.78
CA ASP A 305 19.16 15.42 12.86
C ASP A 305 19.09 16.09 11.49
N LEU A 306 17.93 16.55 11.03
CA LEU A 306 17.78 17.15 9.71
C LEU A 306 17.73 18.68 9.73
N ASP A 307 17.79 19.29 10.92
CA ASP A 307 17.77 20.74 11.10
C ASP A 307 19.06 21.38 10.54
N ALA A 308 18.90 22.47 9.78
CA ALA A 308 20.01 23.24 9.22
C ALA A 308 20.98 23.79 10.28
N ASN A 309 20.54 23.96 11.53
CA ASN A 309 21.33 24.43 12.65
C ASN A 309 22.07 23.31 13.39
N ASN A 310 21.91 22.05 12.98
CA ASN A 310 22.66 20.95 13.57
C ASN A 310 24.17 21.11 13.29
N PRO A 311 25.05 21.07 14.31
CA PRO A 311 26.50 21.26 14.15
C PRO A 311 27.17 20.33 13.13
N LYS A 312 26.55 19.19 12.79
CA LYS A 312 27.07 18.29 11.75
C LYS A 312 27.12 18.91 10.36
N PHE A 313 26.45 20.04 10.15
CA PHE A 313 26.45 20.79 8.89
C PHE A 313 27.39 22.00 8.88
N ASP A 314 28.09 22.28 9.99
CA ASP A 314 28.97 23.47 10.12
C ASP A 314 30.13 23.47 9.11
N ASP A 315 30.53 22.30 8.61
CA ASP A 315 31.62 22.12 7.64
C ASP A 315 31.23 22.45 6.19
N GLN A 316 29.92 22.61 5.90
CA GLN A 316 29.41 22.87 4.54
C GLN A 316 29.43 24.36 4.13
N GLY A 317 29.99 25.23 4.99
CA GLY A 317 29.68 26.66 4.96
C GLY A 317 28.23 26.88 5.41
N ARG A 318 27.76 28.13 5.52
CA ARG A 318 26.36 28.42 5.85
C ARG A 318 25.56 28.74 4.58
N PRO A 319 25.20 27.77 3.71
CA PRO A 319 24.20 28.00 2.67
C PRO A 319 22.82 28.23 3.34
N PRO A 320 21.83 28.78 2.62
CA PRO A 320 20.47 28.93 3.15
C PRO A 320 19.87 27.62 3.69
N THR A 321 20.22 26.48 3.09
CA THR A 321 19.90 25.13 3.58
C THR A 321 21.06 24.19 3.25
N PRO A 322 21.73 23.57 4.24
CA PRO A 322 22.80 22.60 4.01
C PRO A 322 22.34 21.36 3.24
N THR A 323 23.27 20.67 2.57
CA THR A 323 22.94 19.42 1.86
C THR A 323 22.61 18.33 2.87
N GLY A 324 21.40 17.75 2.74
CA GLY A 324 20.88 16.74 3.65
C GLY A 324 20.15 17.30 4.87
N ALA A 325 20.01 18.63 4.97
CA ALA A 325 19.10 19.29 5.89
C ALA A 325 17.74 19.53 5.23
N PHE A 326 16.67 19.47 6.02
CA PHE A 326 15.29 19.64 5.58
C PHE A 326 14.51 20.47 6.61
N ASP A 327 13.61 21.33 6.13
CA ASP A 327 12.65 22.03 6.98
C ASP A 327 11.45 21.10 7.23
N LEU A 328 11.51 20.29 8.28
CA LEU A 328 10.47 19.31 8.57
C LEU A 328 9.19 19.94 9.15
N ASP A 329 9.20 21.24 9.45
CA ASP A 329 8.01 22.00 9.84
C ASP A 329 7.18 22.42 8.61
N ASP A 330 7.73 22.30 7.40
CA ASP A 330 6.99 22.47 6.15
C ASP A 330 6.20 21.19 5.81
N ASP A 331 4.87 21.28 5.95
CA ASP A 331 3.92 20.20 5.66
C ASP A 331 4.08 19.62 4.24
N ALA A 332 4.64 20.37 3.28
CA ALA A 332 4.91 19.85 1.94
C ALA A 332 5.85 18.63 1.96
N TYR A 333 6.86 18.59 2.84
CA TYR A 333 7.73 17.43 2.95
C TYR A 333 6.99 16.20 3.50
N LEU A 334 6.10 16.41 4.47
CA LEU A 334 5.26 15.33 5.00
C LEU A 334 4.38 14.75 3.89
N MET A 335 3.71 15.64 3.13
CA MET A 335 2.86 15.26 2.01
C MET A 335 3.60 14.51 0.92
N GLY A 336 4.73 15.04 0.46
CA GLY A 336 5.53 14.41 -0.57
C GLY A 336 6.05 13.04 -0.14
N THR A 337 6.46 12.90 1.13
CA THR A 337 6.93 11.62 1.69
C THR A 337 5.80 10.59 1.81
N ILE A 338 4.60 10.99 2.25
CA ILE A 338 3.40 10.10 2.25
C ILE A 338 3.10 9.60 0.83
N SER A 339 3.26 10.47 -0.18
CA SER A 339 2.96 10.15 -1.58
C SER A 339 3.85 9.05 -2.19
N LEU A 340 4.96 8.67 -1.52
CA LEU A 340 5.83 7.55 -1.93
C LEU A 340 5.19 6.17 -1.71
N GLY A 341 4.14 6.12 -0.89
CA GLY A 341 3.34 4.94 -0.66
C GLY A 341 3.91 3.94 0.36
N LEU A 342 3.29 2.76 0.36
CA LEU A 342 3.39 1.76 1.41
C LEU A 342 4.76 1.09 1.50
N LYS A 343 5.49 0.97 0.39
CA LYS A 343 6.84 0.37 0.38
C LYS A 343 7.80 1.17 1.26
N ILE A 344 7.78 2.49 1.12
CA ILE A 344 8.63 3.38 1.92
C ILE A 344 8.12 3.46 3.35
N LEU A 345 6.80 3.61 3.56
CA LEU A 345 6.22 3.62 4.90
C LEU A 345 6.61 2.37 5.69
N HIS A 346 6.45 1.19 5.09
CA HIS A 346 6.84 -0.07 5.73
C HIS A 346 8.34 -0.12 6.06
N ARG A 347 9.22 0.29 5.12
CA ARG A 347 10.68 0.32 5.33
C ARG A 347 11.04 1.17 6.55
N VAL A 348 10.47 2.36 6.67
CA VAL A 348 10.80 3.26 7.78
C VAL A 348 10.26 2.73 9.10
N LEU A 349 9.03 2.21 9.13
CA LEU A 349 8.42 1.66 10.34
C LEU A 349 9.16 0.44 10.92
N ILE A 350 9.72 -0.43 10.06
CA ILE A 350 10.50 -1.58 10.54
C ILE A 350 11.94 -1.23 10.92
N THR A 351 12.43 -0.05 10.54
CA THR A 351 13.81 0.39 10.82
C THR A 351 13.89 0.87 12.27
N ARG A 352 14.47 0.03 13.14
CA ARG A 352 14.54 0.30 14.59
C ARG A 352 15.72 1.16 15.01
N ASP A 353 16.82 1.09 14.27
CA ASP A 353 18.02 1.87 14.56
C ASP A 353 17.83 3.32 14.13
N HIS A 354 18.16 4.26 15.01
CA HIS A 354 17.92 5.69 14.81
C HIS A 354 18.72 6.23 13.62
N ASP A 355 20.02 5.96 13.57
CA ASP A 355 20.89 6.47 12.50
C ASP A 355 20.50 5.89 11.13
N GLN A 356 20.14 4.61 11.07
CA GLN A 356 19.60 4.00 9.86
C GLN A 356 18.25 4.61 9.45
N ARG A 357 17.39 4.99 10.41
CA ARG A 357 16.12 5.66 10.13
C ARG A 357 16.36 7.06 9.59
N VAL A 358 17.24 7.84 10.21
CA VAL A 358 17.66 9.17 9.72
C VAL A 358 18.19 9.05 8.29
N TRP A 359 19.10 8.11 8.04
CA TRP A 359 19.67 7.90 6.71
C TRP A 359 18.60 7.49 5.68
N ALA A 360 17.74 6.53 6.02
CA ALA A 360 16.64 6.12 5.15
C ALA A 360 15.69 7.29 4.87
N MET A 361 15.39 8.12 5.86
CA MET A 361 14.53 9.30 5.68
C MET A 361 15.20 10.37 4.81
N GLN A 362 16.49 10.65 5.00
CA GLN A 362 17.24 11.58 4.14
C GLN A 362 17.20 11.18 2.66
N GLU A 363 17.20 9.88 2.35
CA GLU A 363 17.09 9.39 0.97
C GLU A 363 15.70 9.62 0.35
N HIS A 364 14.64 9.63 1.17
CA HIS A 364 13.26 9.54 0.68
C HIS A 364 12.43 10.81 0.93
N ILE A 365 12.79 11.66 1.90
CA ILE A 365 12.09 12.94 2.12
C ILE A 365 12.11 13.74 0.82
N CYS A 366 10.92 14.16 0.40
CA CYS A 366 10.76 14.90 -0.84
C CYS A 366 9.53 15.81 -0.80
N LEU A 367 9.59 16.86 -1.60
CA LEU A 367 8.41 17.66 -1.95
C LEU A 367 7.48 16.85 -2.87
N PRO A 368 6.16 17.14 -2.84
CA PRO A 368 5.20 16.44 -3.67
C PRO A 368 5.37 16.82 -5.15
N LEU A 369 4.91 15.95 -6.06
CA LEU A 369 4.94 16.22 -7.51
C LEU A 369 3.86 17.20 -7.98
N GLY A 370 2.91 17.52 -7.11
CA GLY A 370 1.73 18.33 -7.37
C GLY A 370 0.75 18.18 -6.21
N GLU A 371 -0.53 18.46 -6.45
CA GLU A 371 -1.57 18.23 -5.45
C GLU A 371 -1.75 16.72 -5.21
N PHE A 372 -2.01 16.34 -3.95
CA PHE A 372 -2.26 14.98 -3.50
C PHE A 372 -3.53 14.94 -2.65
N LEU A 373 -3.71 13.97 -1.75
CA LEU A 373 -4.94 13.81 -0.97
C LEU A 373 -5.21 14.99 -0.01
N GLU A 374 -4.20 15.51 0.66
CA GLU A 374 -4.28 16.82 1.32
C GLU A 374 -3.17 17.70 0.72
N SER A 375 -3.41 18.99 0.60
CA SER A 375 -2.37 19.93 0.17
C SER A 375 -2.68 21.30 0.77
N GLU A 376 -1.63 22.03 1.15
CA GLU A 376 -1.78 23.34 1.76
C GLU A 376 -2.54 24.29 0.81
N GLY A 377 -3.71 24.76 1.24
CA GLY A 377 -4.55 25.69 0.49
C GLY A 377 -5.37 25.11 -0.68
N THR A 378 -5.16 23.85 -1.08
CA THR A 378 -5.92 23.14 -2.13
C THR A 378 -6.06 21.65 -1.78
N ASP A 379 -6.94 21.32 -0.85
CA ASP A 379 -7.12 19.96 -0.38
C ASP A 379 -8.18 19.23 -1.24
N VAL A 380 -7.79 18.10 -1.87
CA VAL A 380 -8.71 17.21 -2.63
C VAL A 380 -9.95 16.88 -1.83
N LEU A 381 -9.81 16.76 -0.51
CA LEU A 381 -10.83 16.25 0.38
C LEU A 381 -11.62 17.36 1.07
N ASP A 382 -11.27 18.64 0.90
CA ASP A 382 -11.99 19.72 1.55
C ASP A 382 -13.44 19.87 1.05
N GLU A 383 -14.25 20.58 1.85
CA GLU A 383 -15.67 20.79 1.53
C GLU A 383 -15.84 21.63 0.24
N TRP A 384 -14.90 22.54 -0.07
CA TRP A 384 -14.96 23.45 -1.21
C TRP A 384 -14.68 22.74 -2.54
N THR A 385 -13.63 21.93 -2.62
CA THR A 385 -13.28 21.09 -3.77
C THR A 385 -14.39 20.11 -4.08
N GLN A 386 -14.97 19.49 -3.05
CA GLN A 386 -16.14 18.65 -3.23
C GLN A 386 -17.35 19.43 -3.77
N GLN A 387 -17.60 20.63 -3.27
CA GLN A 387 -18.67 21.49 -3.77
C GLN A 387 -18.43 21.93 -5.23
N ASP A 388 -17.20 22.31 -5.56
CA ASP A 388 -16.81 22.67 -6.92
C ASP A 388 -16.97 21.49 -7.88
N ARG A 389 -16.54 20.29 -7.47
CA ARG A 389 -16.80 19.05 -8.23
C ARG A 389 -18.29 18.80 -8.40
N ARG A 390 -19.12 18.94 -7.37
CA ARG A 390 -20.59 18.76 -7.51
C ARG A 390 -21.22 19.74 -8.50
N ARG A 391 -20.71 20.98 -8.55
CA ARG A 391 -21.18 22.02 -9.49
C ARG A 391 -20.75 21.73 -10.93
N LYS A 392 -19.49 21.32 -11.13
CA LYS A 392 -18.90 21.10 -12.47
C LYS A 392 -19.18 19.72 -13.04
N HIS A 393 -19.23 18.70 -12.19
CA HIS A 393 -19.34 17.28 -12.54
C HIS A 393 -20.38 16.58 -11.63
N PRO A 394 -21.67 16.93 -11.73
CA PRO A 394 -22.71 16.29 -10.94
C PRO A 394 -22.82 14.80 -11.28
N SER A 395 -22.90 13.96 -10.26
CA SER A 395 -22.97 12.50 -10.39
C SER A 395 -24.33 11.94 -9.98
N TYR A 396 -24.60 10.69 -10.36
CA TYR A 396 -25.78 9.97 -9.88
C TYR A 396 -25.80 9.84 -8.35
N ARG A 397 -24.63 9.70 -7.72
CA ARG A 397 -24.48 9.64 -6.26
C ARG A 397 -24.92 10.94 -5.57
N ASP A 398 -24.64 12.09 -6.18
CA ASP A 398 -25.12 13.38 -5.68
C ASP A 398 -26.65 13.45 -5.71
N GLN A 399 -27.28 12.91 -6.77
CA GLN A 399 -28.74 12.84 -6.85
C GLN A 399 -29.35 11.89 -5.81
N LYS A 400 -28.69 10.77 -5.51
CA LYS A 400 -29.12 9.85 -4.44
C LYS A 400 -29.09 10.53 -3.07
N GLU A 401 -28.05 11.31 -2.79
CA GLU A 401 -27.97 12.12 -1.56
C GLU A 401 -29.09 13.16 -1.51
N LEU A 402 -29.31 13.91 -2.60
CA LEU A 402 -30.37 14.93 -2.67
C LEU A 402 -31.77 14.37 -2.41
N ARG A 403 -32.06 13.16 -2.90
CA ARG A 403 -33.33 12.46 -2.67
C ARG A 403 -33.41 11.78 -1.30
N ARG A 404 -32.30 11.72 -0.55
CA ARG A 404 -32.17 10.95 0.69
C ARG A 404 -32.53 9.48 0.48
N ASP A 405 -32.06 8.90 -0.62
CA ASP A 405 -32.35 7.50 -0.95
C ASP A 405 -31.99 6.59 0.26
N PRO A 406 -32.84 5.61 0.62
CA PRO A 406 -32.58 4.75 1.77
C PRO A 406 -31.32 3.92 1.55
N LEU A 407 -30.53 3.79 2.62
CA LEU A 407 -29.31 2.98 2.67
C LEU A 407 -29.25 2.25 4.03
N PRO A 408 -30.15 1.29 4.28
CA PRO A 408 -30.13 0.52 5.51
C PRO A 408 -28.89 -0.38 5.57
N PHE A 409 -28.50 -0.77 6.78
CA PHE A 409 -27.45 -1.77 6.96
C PHE A 409 -27.96 -3.16 6.54
N GLU A 410 -27.29 -3.76 5.56
CA GLU A 410 -27.67 -5.08 5.01
C GLU A 410 -26.76 -6.23 5.50
N GLY A 411 -25.95 -5.98 6.53
CA GLY A 411 -24.92 -6.89 7.00
C GLY A 411 -23.53 -6.59 6.43
N ASP A 412 -22.52 -7.22 7.02
CA ASP A 412 -21.11 -7.06 6.63
C ASP A 412 -20.78 -7.84 5.35
N LYS A 413 -21.17 -7.25 4.22
CA LYS A 413 -20.90 -7.76 2.86
C LYS A 413 -19.88 -6.89 2.14
N GLU A 414 -19.26 -7.43 1.10
CA GLU A 414 -18.17 -6.78 0.36
C GLU A 414 -18.55 -5.45 -0.31
N LEU A 415 -19.72 -5.39 -0.93
CA LEU A 415 -20.18 -4.25 -1.72
C LEU A 415 -21.14 -3.32 -0.94
N CYS A 416 -21.47 -3.68 0.30
CA CYS A 416 -22.40 -2.92 1.13
C CYS A 416 -21.63 -1.98 2.07
N PRO A 417 -22.21 -0.83 2.44
CA PRO A 417 -21.62 0.04 3.44
C PRO A 417 -21.49 -0.68 4.79
N PRO A 418 -20.43 -0.43 5.56
CA PRO A 418 -20.33 -0.92 6.93
C PRO A 418 -21.41 -0.26 7.81
N LEU A 419 -21.73 -0.90 8.94
CA LEU A 419 -22.72 -0.39 9.89
C LEU A 419 -22.38 1.05 10.33
N ALA A 420 -21.10 1.33 10.55
CA ALA A 420 -20.63 2.66 10.96
C ALA A 420 -21.10 3.78 10.01
N TRP A 421 -21.01 3.55 8.69
CA TRP A 421 -21.48 4.51 7.68
C TRP A 421 -22.98 4.75 7.76
N THR A 422 -23.75 3.66 7.92
CA THR A 422 -25.21 3.74 7.99
C THR A 422 -25.69 4.42 9.27
N ILE A 423 -24.99 4.24 10.40
CA ILE A 423 -25.26 4.97 11.64
C ILE A 423 -24.98 6.45 11.45
N LEU A 424 -23.79 6.78 10.93
CA LEU A 424 -23.35 8.16 10.73
C LEU A 424 -24.33 8.95 9.86
N TRP A 425 -24.92 8.31 8.84
CA TRP A 425 -25.85 8.96 7.92
C TRP A 425 -27.33 8.59 8.12
N GLN A 426 -27.68 8.05 9.30
CA GLN A 426 -29.07 7.76 9.70
C GLN A 426 -29.83 6.89 8.70
N GLY A 427 -29.16 5.85 8.17
CA GLY A 427 -29.75 4.89 7.24
C GLY A 427 -30.14 5.47 5.87
N THR A 428 -29.58 6.63 5.50
CA THR A 428 -29.82 7.27 4.20
C THR A 428 -28.51 7.52 3.48
N TYR A 429 -28.55 7.56 2.15
CA TYR A 429 -27.36 7.72 1.33
C TYR A 429 -26.69 9.07 1.58
N SER A 430 -25.36 9.07 1.63
CA SER A 430 -24.55 10.28 1.59
C SER A 430 -23.36 10.10 0.66
N ASN A 431 -23.07 11.14 -0.12
CA ASN A 431 -21.91 11.32 -0.97
C ASN A 431 -20.95 12.36 -0.38
N ARG A 432 -20.86 12.44 0.96
CA ARG A 432 -19.97 13.33 1.73
C ARG A 432 -18.94 12.53 2.48
N TYR A 433 -17.68 12.88 2.27
CA TYR A 433 -16.48 12.25 2.84
C TYR A 433 -15.44 13.35 3.07
N GLY A 434 -14.22 13.01 3.50
CA GLY A 434 -13.13 13.98 3.65
C GLY A 434 -13.48 15.06 4.69
N GLY A 435 -13.30 16.32 4.32
CA GLY A 435 -13.52 17.49 5.18
C GLY A 435 -14.93 17.65 5.74
N TYR A 436 -15.93 16.91 5.25
CA TYR A 436 -17.25 16.86 5.91
C TYR A 436 -17.27 16.03 7.19
N LEU A 437 -16.24 15.20 7.41
CA LEU A 437 -16.09 14.34 8.59
C LEU A 437 -14.94 14.86 9.45
N GLU A 438 -15.00 14.57 10.76
CA GLU A 438 -13.94 14.98 11.68
C GLU A 438 -12.75 14.02 11.57
N ASP A 439 -11.53 14.54 11.54
CA ASP A 439 -10.33 13.72 11.36
C ASP A 439 -10.13 12.71 12.50
N GLY A 440 -10.64 13.02 13.70
CA GLY A 440 -10.58 12.14 14.87
C GLY A 440 -11.18 10.75 14.61
N ILE A 441 -12.24 10.64 13.81
CA ILE A 441 -12.92 9.34 13.60
C ILE A 441 -12.10 8.35 12.78
N ARG A 442 -11.17 8.86 11.95
CA ARG A 442 -10.29 8.04 11.12
C ARG A 442 -9.19 7.38 11.93
N HIS A 443 -8.82 7.96 13.07
CA HIS A 443 -7.76 7.44 13.94
C HIS A 443 -8.07 6.04 14.48
N TRP A 444 -9.34 5.75 14.72
CA TRP A 444 -9.78 4.45 15.18
C TRP A 444 -10.37 3.59 14.06
N GLY A 445 -10.27 4.01 12.80
CA GLY A 445 -10.63 3.21 11.64
C GLY A 445 -12.12 2.87 11.54
N TYR A 446 -13.00 3.82 11.86
CA TYR A 446 -14.45 3.59 12.03
C TYR A 446 -15.15 2.80 10.91
N ILE A 447 -14.66 2.93 9.68
CA ILE A 447 -15.24 2.32 8.48
C ILE A 447 -14.77 0.87 8.27
N MET A 448 -13.70 0.45 8.94
CA MET A 448 -13.08 -0.86 8.74
C MET A 448 -13.83 -1.97 9.47
N TRP A 449 -14.40 -1.66 10.63
CA TRP A 449 -14.90 -2.66 11.58
C TRP A 449 -16.27 -3.21 11.20
N ASP A 450 -16.47 -4.49 11.49
CA ASP A 450 -17.77 -5.11 11.33
C ASP A 450 -18.76 -4.70 12.44
N ALA A 451 -20.04 -5.02 12.23
CA ALA A 451 -21.11 -4.64 13.14
C ALA A 451 -20.98 -5.25 14.54
N VAL A 452 -20.33 -6.42 14.64
CA VAL A 452 -20.10 -7.13 15.90
C VAL A 452 -19.04 -6.38 16.70
N ARG A 453 -17.85 -6.17 16.12
CA ARG A 453 -16.76 -5.44 16.78
C ARG A 453 -17.19 -4.04 17.18
N LEU A 454 -17.88 -3.32 16.29
CA LEU A 454 -18.36 -1.98 16.59
C LEU A 454 -19.33 -1.95 17.78
N GLY A 455 -20.12 -3.02 17.97
CA GLY A 455 -21.02 -3.17 19.11
C GLY A 455 -20.30 -3.54 20.41
N GLU A 456 -19.33 -4.45 20.34
CA GLU A 456 -18.59 -4.91 21.52
C GLU A 456 -17.62 -3.85 22.07
N THR A 457 -17.11 -2.99 21.20
CA THR A 457 -16.12 -1.97 21.57
C THR A 457 -16.74 -0.66 22.05
N GLY A 458 -18.04 -0.44 21.81
CA GLY A 458 -18.71 0.84 22.12
C GLY A 458 -18.58 1.90 21.01
N GLY A 459 -18.14 1.50 19.81
CA GLY A 459 -17.97 2.40 18.68
C GLY A 459 -19.29 2.95 18.12
N LYS A 460 -20.41 2.22 18.31
CA LYS A 460 -21.75 2.69 17.89
C LYS A 460 -22.14 3.96 18.65
N GLU A 461 -21.85 3.99 19.94
CA GLU A 461 -22.16 5.08 20.85
C GLU A 461 -21.30 6.31 20.56
N ILE A 462 -20.08 6.13 20.07
CA ILE A 462 -19.23 7.24 19.59
C ILE A 462 -19.88 7.86 18.35
N LEU A 463 -20.22 7.05 17.34
CA LEU A 463 -20.82 7.56 16.09
C LEU A 463 -22.16 8.26 16.31
N ALA A 464 -22.99 7.74 17.23
CA ALA A 464 -24.24 8.38 17.61
C ALA A 464 -24.02 9.75 18.29
N ARG A 465 -23.00 9.85 19.19
CA ARG A 465 -22.64 11.11 19.85
C ARG A 465 -22.14 12.15 18.85
N LEU A 466 -21.22 11.77 17.97
CA LEU A 466 -20.67 12.66 16.94
C LEU A 466 -21.76 13.24 16.02
N TRP A 467 -22.77 12.44 15.68
CA TRP A 467 -23.90 12.94 14.90
C TRP A 467 -24.70 14.02 15.64
N GLU A 468 -24.95 13.83 16.93
CA GLU A 468 -25.69 14.81 17.74
C GLU A 468 -24.87 16.08 18.02
N GLU A 469 -23.57 15.96 18.31
CA GLU A 469 -22.65 17.10 18.47
C GLU A 469 -22.57 17.94 17.19
N ARG A 470 -22.53 17.28 16.03
CA ARG A 470 -22.50 17.96 14.73
C ARG A 470 -23.79 18.73 14.42
N LYS A 471 -24.96 18.20 14.81
CA LYS A 471 -26.22 18.95 14.70
C LYS A 471 -26.19 20.21 15.55
N SER A 472 -25.61 20.16 16.76
CA SER A 472 -25.53 21.33 17.63
C SER A 472 -24.62 22.43 17.09
N ASP A 473 -23.51 22.09 16.43
CA ASP A 473 -22.54 23.09 15.96
C ASP A 473 -22.92 23.76 14.63
N ARG A 474 -23.58 23.04 13.70
CA ARG A 474 -23.90 23.54 12.35
C ARG A 474 -25.36 23.95 12.12
N TRP A 475 -26.24 23.76 13.10
CA TRP A 475 -27.70 24.06 13.03
C TRP A 475 -28.47 23.33 11.91
N SER A 476 -27.83 22.47 11.11
CA SER A 476 -28.45 21.68 10.04
C SER A 476 -27.65 20.39 9.73
N ASP A 477 -28.32 19.42 9.09
CA ASP A 477 -27.64 18.24 8.54
C ASP A 477 -26.63 18.71 7.48
N PRO A 478 -25.37 18.25 7.49
CA PRO A 478 -24.37 18.64 6.50
C PRO A 478 -24.89 18.49 5.07
N ARG A 479 -25.75 17.51 4.80
CA ARG A 479 -26.35 17.27 3.47
C ARG A 479 -27.28 18.36 2.97
N ASP A 480 -27.72 19.26 3.87
CA ASP A 480 -28.54 20.42 3.53
C ASP A 480 -27.71 21.65 3.14
N SER A 481 -26.39 21.65 3.37
CA SER A 481 -25.52 22.72 2.91
C SER A 481 -25.36 22.66 1.38
N ARG A 482 -25.74 23.75 0.70
CA ARG A 482 -25.75 23.88 -0.76
C ARG A 482 -24.48 24.51 -1.31
#